data_AF-A0A353EWS7-F1
#
_entry.id   AF-A0A353EWS7-F1
#
_cell.length_a   1.000
_cell.length_b   1.000
_cell.length_c   1.000
_cell.angle_alpha   90.00
_cell.angle_beta   90.00
_cell.angle_gamma   90.00
#
_symmetry.space_group_name_H-M   'P 1'
#
loop_
_entity.id
_entity.type
_entity.pdbx_description
1 polymer ?
#
loop_
_entity_poly.entity_id
_entity_poly.type
_entity_poly.pdbx_seq_one_letter_code
_entity_poly.pdbx_strand_id
1 'polypeptide(L)'
;MTCKKRTVLTDAVRKKKLGKLLEDYLAECRPPPDADPKHSGGSFPNLAGFCSYLGCGIDEFEALRTTDPATADYLSAALEDAALNRSPMLSPTVVSAYLKHRLGYGEKSEAVSSADAGEIRLIFDHDISEDGA
;
A
#
# COMPACT_ATOMS: atom_id res chain seq x y z
N MET A 1 -34.64 6.44 12.78
CA MET A 1 -33.94 7.35 11.85
C MET A 1 -32.44 7.25 12.10
N THR A 2 -31.71 6.42 11.35
CA THR A 2 -30.26 6.33 11.48
C THR A 2 -29.64 7.38 10.57
N CYS A 3 -29.34 8.56 11.13
CA CYS A 3 -28.53 9.56 10.47
C CYS A 3 -27.15 8.94 10.24
N LYS A 4 -26.86 8.44 9.03
CA LYS A 4 -25.52 7.94 8.67
C LYS A 4 -24.56 9.10 8.90
N LYS A 5 -23.68 8.99 9.92
CA LYS A 5 -22.56 9.91 10.11
C LYS A 5 -21.83 9.98 8.77
N ARG A 6 -21.89 11.14 8.12
CA ARG A 6 -21.16 11.36 6.88
C ARG A 6 -19.69 11.46 7.25
N THR A 7 -18.95 10.47 6.78
CA THR A 7 -17.52 10.26 6.98
C THR A 7 -16.74 11.15 6.03
N VAL A 8 -15.61 11.69 6.47
CA VAL A 8 -14.80 12.63 5.67
C VAL A 8 -14.31 11.95 4.39
N LEU A 9 -13.98 10.66 4.49
CA LEU A 9 -13.52 9.84 3.38
C LEU A 9 -14.61 9.65 2.31
N THR A 10 -15.85 9.32 2.71
CA THR A 10 -16.96 9.12 1.76
C THR A 10 -17.38 10.44 1.09
N ASP A 11 -17.30 11.55 1.83
CA ASP A 11 -17.51 12.88 1.26
C ASP A 11 -16.41 13.26 0.24
N ALA A 12 -15.15 12.89 0.49
CA ALA A 12 -14.04 13.10 -0.43
C ALA A 12 -14.21 12.32 -1.74
N VAL A 13 -14.67 11.07 -1.66
CA VAL A 13 -15.02 10.24 -2.84
C VAL A 13 -16.13 10.90 -3.64
N ARG A 14 -17.25 11.24 -2.98
CA ARG A 14 -18.40 11.86 -3.64
C ARG A 14 -18.06 13.18 -4.33
N LYS A 15 -17.21 13.99 -3.70
CA LYS A 15 -16.76 15.29 -4.24
C LYS A 15 -15.63 15.16 -5.26
N LYS A 16 -15.19 13.92 -5.60
CA LYS A 16 -14.06 13.63 -6.49
C LYS A 16 -12.77 14.35 -6.07
N LYS A 17 -12.55 14.49 -4.76
CA LYS A 17 -11.37 15.13 -4.17
C LYS A 17 -10.33 14.14 -3.65
N LEU A 18 -10.66 12.84 -3.65
CA LEU A 18 -9.84 11.80 -3.04
C LEU A 18 -8.41 11.78 -3.61
N GLY A 19 -8.26 11.81 -4.94
CA GLY A 19 -6.93 11.78 -5.58
C GLY A 19 -6.04 12.94 -5.14
N LYS A 20 -6.59 14.16 -5.13
CA LYS A 20 -5.85 15.35 -4.64
C LYS A 20 -5.46 15.22 -3.17
N LEU A 21 -6.37 14.77 -2.31
CA LEU A 21 -6.07 14.58 -0.88
C LEU A 21 -5.00 13.52 -0.64
N LEU A 22 -5.00 12.47 -1.46
CA LEU A 22 -3.96 11.45 -1.44
C LEU A 22 -2.62 12.02 -1.88
N GLU A 23 -2.58 12.77 -2.98
CA GLU A 23 -1.37 13.47 -3.45
C GLU A 23 -0.80 14.42 -2.39
N ASP A 24 -1.66 15.23 -1.77
CA ASP A 24 -1.28 16.17 -0.70
C ASP A 24 -0.67 15.42 0.50
N TYR A 25 -1.31 14.33 0.95
CA TYR A 25 -0.79 13.49 2.03
C TYR A 25 0.55 12.83 1.68
N LEU A 26 0.69 12.30 0.45
CA LEU A 26 1.92 11.68 0.00
C LEU A 26 3.06 12.70 -0.11
N ALA A 27 2.76 13.94 -0.47
CA ALA A 27 3.73 15.02 -0.47
C ALA A 27 4.19 15.36 0.96
N GLU A 28 3.29 15.37 1.94
CA GLU A 28 3.63 15.60 3.36
C GLU A 28 4.46 14.46 3.95
N CYS A 29 4.30 13.23 3.44
CA CYS A 29 5.13 12.10 3.85
C CYS A 29 6.58 12.21 3.38
N ARG A 30 6.88 13.03 2.36
CA ARG A 30 8.23 13.13 1.80
C ARG A 30 9.17 13.83 2.77
N PRO A 31 10.44 13.39 2.82
CA PRO A 31 11.46 14.13 3.55
C PRO A 31 11.62 15.54 2.93
N PRO A 32 11.91 16.57 3.75
CA PRO A 32 12.21 17.89 3.22
C PRO A 32 13.49 17.85 2.35
N PRO A 33 13.63 18.73 1.35
CA PRO A 33 14.70 18.67 0.35
C PRO A 33 16.10 18.85 0.93
N ASP A 34 16.21 19.45 2.12
CA ASP A 34 17.42 19.72 2.88
C ASP A 34 17.68 18.70 4.01
N ALA A 35 16.95 17.59 4.02
CA ALA A 35 17.10 16.58 5.05
C ALA A 35 18.50 15.94 5.06
N ASP A 36 19.04 15.73 6.25
CA ASP A 36 20.31 15.02 6.44
C ASP A 36 20.16 13.60 5.88
N PRO A 37 21.03 13.14 4.96
CA PRO A 37 20.96 11.77 4.42
C PRO A 37 21.06 10.68 5.50
N LYS A 38 21.62 10.98 6.69
CA LYS A 38 21.63 10.06 7.84
C LYS A 38 20.33 10.06 8.64
N HIS A 39 19.59 11.16 8.58
CA HIS A 39 18.29 11.37 9.24
C HIS A 39 17.35 12.07 8.29
N SER A 40 17.02 11.39 7.19
CA SER A 40 16.23 11.96 6.10
C SER A 40 14.90 12.55 6.54
N GLY A 41 14.40 12.18 7.73
CA GLY A 41 13.03 12.50 8.12
C GLY A 41 12.02 11.86 7.15
N GLY A 42 10.80 12.37 7.19
CA GLY A 42 9.67 11.86 6.41
C GLY A 42 8.88 10.78 7.15
N SER A 43 7.57 10.76 6.89
CA SER A 43 6.63 9.79 7.48
C SER A 43 6.47 8.57 6.58
N PHE A 44 6.18 7.41 7.15
CA PHE A 44 5.86 6.22 6.37
C PHE A 44 4.42 6.31 5.83
N PRO A 45 4.22 6.45 4.51
CA PRO A 45 2.88 6.54 3.96
C PRO A 45 2.18 5.19 4.16
N ASN A 46 1.05 5.23 4.85
CA ASN A 46 0.21 4.07 5.07
C ASN A 46 -1.25 4.49 5.27
N LEU A 47 -2.15 3.52 5.27
CA LEU A 47 -3.59 3.75 5.38
C LEU A 47 -3.99 4.41 6.70
N ALA A 48 -3.43 3.95 7.83
CA ALA A 48 -3.75 4.53 9.13
C ALA A 48 -3.31 6.00 9.22
N GLY A 49 -2.16 6.33 8.65
CA GLY A 49 -1.68 7.71 8.53
C GLY A 49 -2.59 8.56 7.63
N PHE A 50 -3.05 8.02 6.51
CA PHE A 50 -3.96 8.73 5.61
C PHE A 50 -5.33 9.01 6.26
N CYS A 51 -5.91 8.02 6.94
CA CYS A 51 -7.13 8.22 7.72
C CYS A 51 -6.92 9.30 8.80
N SER A 52 -5.81 9.24 9.53
CA SER A 52 -5.48 10.22 10.57
C SER A 52 -5.34 11.64 9.99
N TYR A 53 -4.69 11.78 8.83
CA TYR A 53 -4.56 13.04 8.08
C TYR A 53 -5.93 13.63 7.72
N LEU A 54 -6.89 12.79 7.33
CA LEU A 54 -8.27 13.20 7.05
C LEU A 54 -9.11 13.45 8.31
N GLY A 55 -8.54 13.25 9.50
CA GLY A 55 -9.24 13.38 10.77
C GLY A 55 -10.23 12.25 11.04
N CYS A 56 -10.02 11.07 10.43
CA CYS A 56 -10.88 9.91 10.60
C CYS A 56 -10.15 8.64 11.04
N GLY A 57 -10.93 7.66 11.49
CA GLY A 57 -10.43 6.35 11.89
C GLY A 57 -10.42 5.34 10.75
N ILE A 58 -9.71 4.22 10.96
CA ILE A 58 -9.65 3.13 10.00
C ILE A 58 -11.03 2.50 9.73
N ASP A 59 -11.96 2.60 10.68
CA ASP A 59 -13.35 2.15 10.52
C ASP A 59 -14.07 2.83 9.35
N GLU A 60 -13.71 4.08 9.00
CA GLU A 60 -14.26 4.75 7.82
C GLU A 60 -13.75 4.14 6.51
N PHE A 61 -12.51 3.67 6.50
CA PHE A 61 -11.97 2.93 5.36
C PHE A 61 -12.63 1.56 5.24
N GLU A 62 -12.86 0.86 6.35
CA GLU A 62 -13.60 -0.42 6.33
C GLU A 62 -15.02 -0.22 5.81
N ALA A 63 -15.70 0.85 6.23
CA ALA A 63 -16.99 1.22 5.67
C ALA A 63 -16.89 1.52 4.16
N LEU A 64 -15.87 2.27 3.73
CA LEU A 64 -15.63 2.53 2.30
C LEU A 64 -15.47 1.22 1.53
N ARG A 65 -14.65 0.29 2.02
CA ARG A 65 -14.42 -1.03 1.42
C ARG A 65 -15.71 -1.82 1.18
N THR A 66 -16.68 -1.71 2.09
CA THR A 66 -18.00 -2.34 1.89
C THR A 66 -18.91 -1.62 0.90
N THR A 67 -18.77 -0.30 0.75
CA THR A 67 -19.69 0.53 -0.06
C THR A 67 -19.17 0.83 -1.46
N ASP A 68 -17.85 0.89 -1.63
CA ASP A 68 -17.14 1.18 -2.87
C ASP A 68 -15.75 0.50 -2.80
N PRO A 69 -15.71 -0.83 -3.04
CA PRO A 69 -14.49 -1.62 -2.93
C PRO A 69 -13.42 -1.18 -3.94
N ALA A 70 -13.82 -0.76 -5.15
CA ALA A 70 -12.87 -0.32 -6.18
C ALA A 70 -12.05 0.90 -5.71
N THR A 71 -12.70 1.86 -5.04
CA THR A 71 -11.99 3.02 -4.48
C THR A 71 -11.11 2.63 -3.29
N ALA A 72 -11.54 1.69 -2.45
CA ALA A 72 -10.74 1.19 -1.34
C ALA A 72 -9.49 0.42 -1.82
N ASP A 73 -9.63 -0.38 -2.89
CA ASP A 73 -8.53 -1.09 -3.54
C ASP A 73 -7.53 -0.11 -4.16
N TYR A 74 -8.04 0.92 -4.86
CA TYR A 74 -7.20 2.00 -5.40
C TYR A 74 -6.37 2.69 -4.30
N LEU A 75 -7.00 3.06 -3.17
CA LEU A 75 -6.29 3.68 -2.05
C LEU A 75 -5.21 2.76 -1.47
N SER A 76 -5.52 1.48 -1.32
CA SER A 76 -4.57 0.48 -0.81
C SER A 76 -3.37 0.35 -1.74
N ALA A 77 -3.61 0.20 -3.04
CA ALA A 77 -2.56 0.08 -4.05
C ALA A 77 -1.68 1.34 -4.13
N ALA A 78 -2.27 2.53 -4.10
CA ALA A 78 -1.51 3.78 -4.18
C ALA A 78 -0.64 4.03 -2.94
N LEU A 79 -1.16 3.69 -1.75
CA LEU A 79 -0.39 3.81 -0.50
C LEU A 79 0.69 2.73 -0.39
N GLU A 80 0.43 1.52 -0.88
CA GLU A 80 1.42 0.45 -0.98
C GLU A 80 2.57 0.85 -1.90
N ASP A 81 2.26 1.35 -3.11
CA ASP A 81 3.27 1.82 -4.06
C ASP A 81 4.13 2.93 -3.45
N ALA A 82 3.50 3.92 -2.80
CA ALA A 82 4.22 4.99 -2.12
C ALA A 82 5.09 4.49 -0.95
N ALA A 83 4.63 3.47 -0.22
CA ALA A 83 5.38 2.86 0.87
C ALA A 83 6.62 2.11 0.37
N LEU A 84 6.50 1.41 -0.77
CA LEU A 84 7.58 0.65 -1.38
C LEU A 84 8.61 1.55 -2.08
N ASN A 85 8.13 2.62 -2.74
CA ASN A 85 8.96 3.54 -3.51
C ASN A 85 9.44 4.76 -2.71
N ARG A 86 9.26 4.78 -1.38
CA ARG A 86 9.74 5.89 -0.54
C ARG A 86 11.27 5.98 -0.55
N SER A 87 11.79 7.20 -0.57
CA SER A 87 13.20 7.49 -0.36
C SER A 87 13.39 8.36 0.90
N PRO A 88 14.31 8.00 1.81
CA PRO A 88 15.09 6.76 1.80
C PRO A 88 14.24 5.55 2.12
N MET A 89 14.65 4.38 1.67
CA MET A 89 13.91 3.13 1.84
C MET A 89 13.86 2.72 3.32
N LEU A 90 12.73 2.16 3.79
CA LEU A 90 12.69 1.56 5.13
C LEU A 90 13.53 0.29 5.14
N SER A 91 13.91 -0.19 6.33
CA SER A 91 14.54 -1.51 6.41
C SER A 91 13.60 -2.56 5.78
N PRO A 92 14.15 -3.52 5.00
CA PRO A 92 13.35 -4.56 4.35
C PRO A 92 12.47 -5.34 5.32
N THR A 93 12.89 -5.47 6.58
CA THR A 93 12.12 -6.12 7.65
C THR A 93 10.83 -5.37 7.97
N VAL A 94 10.86 -4.04 8.09
CA VAL A 94 9.68 -3.23 8.40
C VAL A 94 8.72 -3.22 7.22
N VAL A 95 9.24 -3.10 5.99
CA VAL A 95 8.43 -3.21 4.77
C VAL A 95 7.77 -4.58 4.69
N SER A 96 8.54 -5.66 4.89
CA SER A 96 8.02 -7.03 4.86
C SER A 96 6.97 -7.28 5.93
N ALA A 97 7.14 -6.76 7.15
CA ALA A 97 6.15 -6.87 8.21
C ALA A 97 4.85 -6.13 7.86
N TYR A 98 4.97 -4.92 7.29
CA TYR A 98 3.81 -4.16 6.82
C TYR A 98 3.06 -4.88 5.70
N LEU A 99 3.76 -5.34 4.66
CA LEU A 99 3.16 -6.09 3.54
C LEU A 99 2.45 -7.37 4.04
N LYS A 100 3.10 -8.14 4.92
CA LYS A 100 2.53 -9.39 5.48
C LYS A 100 1.26 -9.15 6.28
N HIS A 101 1.31 -8.22 7.25
CA HIS A 101 0.22 -8.06 8.20
C HIS A 101 -0.94 -7.21 7.68
N ARG A 102 -0.72 -6.31 6.71
CA ARG A 102 -1.75 -5.38 6.24
C ARG A 102 -2.26 -5.66 4.83
N LEU A 103 -1.43 -6.23 3.97
CA LEU A 103 -1.79 -6.51 2.57
C LEU A 103 -1.94 -8.01 2.29
N GLY A 104 -1.78 -8.86 3.33
CA GLY A 104 -1.95 -10.31 3.21
C GLY A 104 -0.83 -11.00 2.40
N TYR A 105 0.26 -10.30 2.09
CA TYR A 105 1.41 -10.88 1.39
C TYR A 105 2.04 -11.98 2.24
N GLY A 106 1.70 -13.24 1.98
CA GLY A 106 2.21 -14.39 2.73
C GLY A 106 1.14 -15.22 3.46
N GLU A 107 -0.12 -14.78 3.47
CA GLU A 107 -1.22 -15.74 3.62
C GLU A 107 -1.20 -16.62 2.38
N LYS A 108 -0.80 -17.89 2.55
CA LYS A 108 -1.00 -18.88 1.51
C LYS A 108 -2.49 -18.93 1.24
N SER A 109 -2.93 -18.48 0.06
CA SER A 109 -4.27 -18.80 -0.44
C SER A 109 -4.48 -20.28 -0.20
N GLU A 110 -5.62 -20.64 0.40
CA GLU A 110 -6.03 -22.04 0.50
C GLU A 110 -5.76 -22.69 -0.86
N ALA A 111 -4.96 -23.75 -0.86
CA ALA A 111 -4.56 -24.41 -2.08
C ALA A 111 -5.83 -24.75 -2.86
N VAL A 112 -6.04 -24.09 -3.99
CA VAL A 112 -7.05 -24.49 -4.95
C VAL A 112 -6.71 -25.94 -5.27
N SER A 113 -7.62 -26.84 -4.92
CA SER A 113 -7.42 -28.28 -5.06
C SER A 113 -6.81 -28.57 -6.42
N SER A 114 -5.65 -29.21 -6.38
CA SER A 114 -4.74 -29.46 -7.49
C SER A 114 -5.36 -30.39 -8.54
N ALA A 115 -6.35 -29.89 -9.26
CA ALA A 115 -6.96 -30.60 -10.38
C ALA A 115 -6.70 -29.89 -11.73
N ASP A 116 -6.46 -28.57 -11.75
CA ASP A 116 -6.28 -27.81 -13.00
C ASP A 116 -5.14 -26.77 -13.00
N ALA A 117 -4.31 -26.70 -11.96
CA ALA A 117 -3.19 -25.76 -11.91
C ALA A 117 -1.99 -26.33 -12.69
N GLY A 118 -1.89 -25.97 -13.96
CA GLY A 118 -0.74 -26.25 -14.82
C GLY A 118 0.58 -25.93 -14.11
N GLU A 119 1.48 -26.91 -14.12
CA GLU A 119 2.81 -26.86 -13.52
C GLU A 119 3.60 -25.66 -14.07
N ILE A 120 3.80 -24.61 -13.27
CA ILE A 120 4.70 -23.51 -13.63
C ILE A 120 6.14 -24.04 -13.51
N ARG A 121 6.73 -24.41 -14.64
CA ARG A 121 8.15 -24.75 -14.74
C ARG A 121 8.98 -23.49 -14.77
N LEU A 122 9.68 -23.21 -13.67
CA LEU A 122 10.74 -22.20 -13.63
C LEU A 122 11.97 -22.77 -14.35
N ILE A 123 12.20 -22.35 -15.59
CA ILE A 123 13.44 -22.65 -16.31
C ILE A 123 14.41 -21.51 -16.01
N PHE A 124 15.45 -21.80 -15.22
CA PHE A 124 16.60 -20.92 -15.08
C PHE A 124 17.61 -21.29 -16.15
N ASP A 125 17.67 -20.49 -17.22
CA ASP A 125 18.71 -20.60 -18.23
C ASP A 125 19.92 -19.79 -17.75
N HIS A 126 20.90 -20.47 -17.17
CA HIS A 126 22.20 -19.90 -16.83
C HIS A 126 23.18 -20.28 -17.94
N ASP A 127 23.40 -19.37 -18.89
CA ASP A 127 24.45 -19.48 -19.89
C ASP A 127 25.80 -19.17 -19.22
N ILE A 128 26.49 -20.21 -18.74
CA ILE A 128 27.87 -20.13 -18.28
C ILE A 128 28.71 -20.96 -19.26
N SER A 129 28.93 -20.40 -20.44
CA SER A 129 29.89 -20.93 -21.40
C SER A 129 31.29 -20.37 -21.08
N GLU A 130 31.99 -21.15 -20.24
CA GLU A 130 33.44 -21.39 -20.21
C GLU A 130 34.39 -20.21 -20.50
N ASP A 131 34.87 -19.59 -19.42
CA ASP A 131 36.23 -19.04 -19.37
C ASP A 131 37.07 -19.98 -18.50
N GLY A 132 38.05 -20.67 -19.11
CA GLY A 132 39.10 -21.38 -18.38
C GLY A 132 39.32 -22.86 -18.71
N ALA A 133 40.04 -23.14 -19.79
CA ALA A 133 41.17 -24.08 -19.83
C ALA A 133 42.04 -23.84 -21.09
#